data_AF-A0A8H6IDF2-F1
#
_entry.id   AF-A0A8H6IDF2-F1
#
_cell.length_a   1.000
_cell.length_b   1.000
_cell.length_c   1.000
_cell.angle_alpha   90.00
_cell.angle_beta   90.00
_cell.angle_gamma   90.00
#
_symmetry.space_group_name_H-M   'P 1'
#
loop_
_entity.id
_entity.type
_entity.pdbx_description
1 polymer ?
#
loop_
_entity_poly.entity_id
_entity_poly.type
_entity_poly.pdbx_seq_one_letter_code
_entity_poly.pdbx_strand_id
1 'polypeptide(L)'
;GTRNEKFNKSLADAKMQFTVGGAHELSPVLGEDWDRGVEHLEAAQNQVAATAKKNYFFVTYRGKKCIRINWRMFSQRVSLPFLDCSNDQDDKTTTWPAPSVELDALKETHRLNPVPFFDIDNTPMDPAGLLTNLVGAVVEVSFTLHHFAVKDSSGKPTSDTFTGRLVQLRVLRKA
;
A
#
# COMPACT_ATOMS: atom_id res chain seq x y z
N GLY A 1 11.72 3.49 -4.64
CA GLY A 1 10.82 2.31 -4.73
C GLY A 1 11.13 1.55 -6.00
N THR A 2 11.03 0.22 -5.98
CA THR A 2 11.26 -0.62 -7.16
C THR A 2 9.91 -0.90 -7.82
N ARG A 3 9.73 -0.48 -9.09
CA ARG A 3 8.54 -0.78 -9.90
C ARG A 3 8.60 -2.27 -10.29
N ASN A 4 7.58 -3.03 -9.93
CA ASN A 4 7.45 -4.43 -10.34
C ASN A 4 6.51 -4.51 -11.54
N GLU A 5 7.01 -4.95 -12.69
CA GLU A 5 6.28 -5.03 -13.97
C GLU A 5 5.52 -6.34 -14.19
N LYS A 6 5.62 -7.29 -13.25
CA LYS A 6 4.84 -8.55 -13.34
C LYS A 6 3.38 -8.26 -12.94
N PHE A 7 2.58 -7.86 -13.92
CA PHE A 7 1.13 -7.72 -13.78
C PHE A 7 0.51 -9.09 -13.46
N ASN A 8 -0.25 -9.15 -12.36
CA ASN A 8 -1.13 -10.28 -12.10
C ASN A 8 -2.34 -10.14 -13.03
N LYS A 9 -2.37 -10.83 -14.18
CA LYS A 9 -3.54 -11.07 -15.07
C LYS A 9 -4.33 -9.87 -15.65
N SER A 10 -4.40 -8.70 -15.01
CA SER A 10 -5.12 -7.50 -15.46
C SER A 10 -4.54 -6.23 -14.82
N LEU A 11 -4.56 -5.10 -15.54
CA LEU A 11 -4.17 -3.79 -15.02
C LEU A 11 -5.09 -3.33 -13.85
N ALA A 12 -6.31 -3.86 -13.74
CA ALA A 12 -7.23 -3.58 -12.62
C ALA A 12 -6.69 -4.03 -11.25
N ASP A 13 -5.80 -5.02 -11.25
CA ASP A 13 -5.18 -5.58 -10.05
C ASP A 13 -3.86 -4.90 -9.69
N ALA A 14 -3.50 -3.82 -10.41
CA ALA A 14 -2.33 -3.04 -10.12
C ALA A 14 -2.37 -2.48 -8.68
N LYS A 15 -1.23 -2.60 -8.02
CA LYS A 15 -1.02 -2.12 -6.66
C LYS A 15 0.27 -1.34 -6.57
N MET A 16 0.25 -0.24 -5.82
CA MET A 16 1.46 0.42 -5.39
C MET A 16 1.99 -0.27 -4.14
N GLN A 17 3.31 -0.41 -4.05
CA GLN A 17 3.98 -1.02 -2.91
C GLN A 17 5.01 -0.05 -2.34
N PHE A 18 4.93 0.14 -1.02
CA PHE A 18 5.82 0.97 -0.24
C PHE A 18 6.62 0.08 0.69
N THR A 19 7.92 0.34 0.80
CA THR A 19 8.78 -0.29 1.79
C THR A 19 9.16 0.78 2.79
N VAL A 20 8.72 0.60 4.04
CA VAL A 20 8.93 1.56 5.12
C VAL A 20 9.90 0.94 6.11
N GLY A 21 10.93 1.69 6.48
CA GLY A 21 11.93 1.28 7.47
C GLY A 21 12.05 2.32 8.58
N GLY A 22 12.78 1.96 9.63
CA GLY A 22 13.03 2.84 10.77
C GLY A 22 13.80 4.10 10.37
N ALA A 23 13.49 5.20 11.05
CA ALA A 23 14.05 6.53 10.79
C ALA A 23 15.30 6.83 11.63
N HIS A 24 16.00 5.83 12.17
CA HIS A 24 17.09 6.00 13.15
C HIS A 24 18.15 7.04 12.78
N GLU A 25 18.52 7.10 11.49
CA GLU A 25 19.54 8.05 10.98
C GLU A 25 19.04 9.50 10.96
N LEU A 26 17.73 9.72 10.82
CA LEU A 26 17.11 11.04 10.71
C LEU A 26 16.48 11.50 12.04
N SER A 27 15.97 10.56 12.83
CA SER A 27 15.34 10.78 14.13
C SER A 27 15.53 9.53 15.00
N PRO A 28 16.46 9.55 15.96
CA PRO A 28 16.69 8.42 16.87
C PRO A 28 15.43 8.01 17.64
N VAL A 29 14.65 8.99 18.12
CA VAL A 29 13.41 8.76 18.86
C VAL A 29 12.39 7.98 18.03
N LEU A 30 12.17 8.39 16.77
CA LEU A 30 11.27 7.67 15.86
C LEU A 30 11.85 6.30 15.43
N GLY A 31 13.18 6.15 15.44
CA GLY A 31 13.84 4.86 15.25
C GLY A 31 13.52 3.88 16.38
N GLU A 32 13.62 4.33 17.63
CA GLU A 32 13.26 3.50 18.79
C GLU A 32 11.77 3.16 18.82
N ASP A 33 10.89 4.13 18.50
CA ASP A 33 9.45 3.88 18.36
C ASP A 33 9.15 2.85 17.26
N TRP A 34 9.87 2.93 16.14
CA TRP A 34 9.77 1.97 15.06
C TRP A 34 10.14 0.56 15.51
N ASP A 35 11.25 0.40 16.22
CA ASP A 35 11.70 -0.92 16.69
C ASP A 35 10.66 -1.56 17.62
N ARG A 36 10.13 -0.78 18.57
CA ARG A 36 9.01 -1.22 19.44
C ARG A 36 7.76 -1.58 18.65
N GLY A 37 7.39 -0.75 17.67
CA GLY A 37 6.23 -0.99 16.82
C GLY A 37 6.35 -2.27 16.00
N VAL A 38 7.53 -2.52 15.42
CA VAL A 38 7.82 -3.74 14.65
C VAL A 38 7.79 -4.99 15.54
N GLU A 39 8.35 -4.92 16.74
CA GLU A 39 8.30 -6.01 17.73
C GLU A 39 6.85 -6.33 18.11
N HIS A 40 6.04 -5.32 18.45
CA HIS A 40 4.63 -5.51 18.78
C HIS A 40 3.82 -6.08 17.59
N LEU A 41 4.09 -5.61 16.37
CA LEU A 41 3.44 -6.13 15.16
C LEU A 41 3.80 -7.60 14.90
N GLU A 42 5.05 -7.99 15.15
CA GLU A 42 5.49 -9.38 15.03
C GLU A 42 4.85 -10.26 16.10
N ALA A 43 4.80 -9.78 17.35
CA ALA A 43 4.12 -10.46 18.44
C ALA A 43 2.62 -10.66 18.14
N ALA A 44 1.93 -9.62 17.65
CA ALA A 44 0.52 -9.70 17.27
C ALA A 44 0.27 -10.72 16.14
N GLN A 45 1.10 -10.72 15.10
CA GLN A 45 1.00 -11.71 14.03
C GLN A 45 1.25 -13.13 14.55
N ASN A 46 2.17 -13.29 15.50
CA ASN A 46 2.45 -14.59 16.12
C ASN A 46 1.31 -15.11 16.99
N GLN A 47 0.59 -14.23 17.68
CA GLN A 47 -0.58 -14.60 18.48
C GLN A 47 -1.75 -15.07 17.60
N VAL A 48 -1.90 -14.50 16.40
CA VAL A 48 -3.02 -14.81 15.51
C VAL A 48 -2.71 -15.98 14.57
N ALA A 49 -1.44 -16.19 14.21
CA ALA A 49 -1.06 -17.26 13.28
C ALA A 49 -1.38 -18.65 13.86
N ALA A 50 -2.08 -19.46 13.08
CA ALA A 50 -2.49 -20.82 13.46
C ALA A 50 -1.56 -21.91 12.90
N THR A 51 -0.64 -21.54 12.00
CA THR A 51 0.25 -22.45 11.29
C THR A 51 1.73 -22.10 11.52
N ALA A 52 2.61 -23.08 11.31
CA ALA A 52 4.04 -22.88 11.37
C ALA A 52 4.58 -22.04 10.18
N LYS A 53 3.93 -22.14 9.02
CA LYS A 53 4.32 -21.41 7.81
C LYS A 53 3.67 -20.03 7.79
N LYS A 54 4.43 -19.01 8.20
CA LYS A 54 3.97 -17.63 8.32
C LYS A 54 4.62 -16.77 7.23
N ASN A 55 3.80 -16.24 6.33
CA ASN A 55 4.23 -15.27 5.33
C ASN A 55 3.94 -13.87 5.87
N TYR A 56 4.88 -13.30 6.61
CA TYR A 56 4.74 -11.93 7.11
C TYR A 56 4.87 -10.89 5.98
N PHE A 57 4.35 -9.69 6.24
CA PHE A 57 4.58 -8.53 5.39
C PHE A 57 5.89 -7.79 5.71
N PHE A 58 6.68 -8.32 6.64
CA PHE A 58 8.05 -7.88 6.88
C PHE A 58 8.94 -8.23 5.69
N VAL A 59 9.84 -7.31 5.35
CA VAL A 59 10.82 -7.48 4.28
C VAL A 59 12.16 -6.98 4.75
N THR A 60 13.23 -7.63 4.31
CA THR A 60 14.59 -7.12 4.53
C THR A 60 14.98 -6.24 3.36
N TYR A 61 15.34 -4.99 3.64
CA TYR A 61 15.84 -4.05 2.63
C TYR A 61 17.17 -3.47 3.12
N ARG A 62 18.24 -3.67 2.36
CA ARG A 62 19.61 -3.26 2.72
C ARG A 62 20.04 -3.73 4.12
N GLY A 63 19.69 -4.97 4.48
CA GLY A 63 20.01 -5.55 5.78
C GLY A 63 19.13 -5.07 6.95
N LYS A 64 18.25 -4.10 6.75
CA LYS A 64 17.32 -3.60 7.77
C LYS A 64 15.94 -4.24 7.64
N LYS A 65 15.28 -4.47 8.78
CA LYS A 65 13.89 -4.96 8.84
C LYS A 65 12.94 -3.81 8.49
N CYS A 66 12.13 -4.02 7.47
CA CYS A 66 11.16 -3.07 6.95
C CYS A 66 9.77 -3.73 6.89
N ILE A 67 8.74 -2.93 6.70
CA ILE A 67 7.39 -3.42 6.40
C ILE A 67 7.00 -3.07 4.97
N ARG A 68 6.25 -3.96 4.32
CA ARG A 68 5.68 -3.73 2.99
C ARG A 68 4.20 -3.38 3.09
N ILE A 69 3.87 -2.16 2.70
CA ILE A 69 2.50 -1.65 2.66
C ILE A 69 2.03 -1.55 1.21
N ASN A 70 0.78 -1.92 0.95
CA ASN A 70 0.21 -1.94 -0.39
C ASN A 70 -0.98 -0.98 -0.50
N TRP A 71 -1.15 -0.37 -1.66
CA TRP A 71 -2.33 0.41 -2.03
C TRP A 71 -2.91 -0.10 -3.35
N ARG A 72 -4.22 -0.32 -3.40
CA ARG A 72 -4.90 -0.75 -4.62
C ARG A 72 -5.17 0.46 -5.50
N MET A 73 -4.63 0.46 -6.71
CA MET A 73 -4.68 1.62 -7.59
C MET A 73 -6.05 1.83 -8.22
N PHE A 74 -6.81 0.76 -8.45
CA PHE A 74 -8.11 0.84 -9.11
C PHE A 74 -9.23 0.30 -8.21
N SER A 75 -10.42 0.90 -8.29
CA SER A 75 -11.66 0.34 -7.74
C SER A 75 -12.70 0.24 -8.84
N GLN A 76 -13.57 -0.77 -8.77
CA GLN A 76 -14.66 -0.90 -9.72
C GLN A 76 -15.64 0.27 -9.53
N ARG A 77 -16.14 0.83 -10.63
CA ARG A 77 -17.25 1.80 -10.57
C ARG A 77 -18.47 1.04 -10.06
N VAL A 78 -19.02 1.47 -8.93
CA VAL A 78 -20.28 0.94 -8.45
C VAL A 78 -21.35 1.59 -9.30
N SER A 79 -21.90 0.88 -10.28
CA SER A 79 -23.08 1.34 -11.02
C SER A 79 -24.27 1.32 -10.07
N LEU A 80 -24.49 2.40 -9.31
CA LEU A 80 -25.75 2.59 -8.63
C LEU A 80 -26.76 3.05 -9.69
N PRO A 81 -27.87 2.34 -9.91
CA PRO A 81 -28.81 2.61 -11.01
C PRO A 81 -29.55 3.96 -10.95
N PHE A 82 -29.20 4.85 -10.02
CA PHE A 82 -29.97 6.07 -9.73
C PHE A 82 -29.14 7.35 -9.53
N LEU A 83 -27.81 7.32 -9.73
CA LEU A 83 -26.97 8.46 -9.31
C LEU A 83 -25.82 8.80 -10.28
N ASP A 84 -25.93 8.47 -11.56
CA ASP A 84 -24.89 8.80 -12.54
C ASP A 84 -25.15 10.13 -13.26
N CYS A 85 -25.51 11.16 -12.49
CA CYS A 85 -25.63 12.55 -12.98
C CYS A 85 -24.48 13.45 -12.52
N SER A 86 -23.53 12.94 -11.73
CA SER A 86 -22.28 13.67 -11.53
C SER A 86 -21.38 13.38 -12.71
N ASN A 87 -21.30 14.35 -13.63
CA ASN A 87 -20.12 14.57 -14.46
C ASN A 87 -18.89 14.74 -13.56
N ASP A 88 -18.42 13.68 -12.91
CA ASP A 88 -17.08 13.62 -12.33
C ASP A 88 -16.09 13.51 -13.50
N GLN A 89 -16.02 14.61 -14.24
CA GLN A 89 -15.08 14.93 -15.30
C GLN A 89 -13.66 15.16 -14.77
N ASP A 90 -13.43 15.09 -13.45
CA ASP A 90 -12.09 15.08 -12.86
C ASP A 90 -11.53 13.66 -12.75
N ASP A 91 -11.63 12.92 -13.85
CA ASP A 91 -11.08 11.58 -13.97
C ASP A 91 -9.55 11.66 -14.05
N LYS A 92 -8.90 11.69 -12.88
CA LYS A 92 -7.44 11.62 -12.70
C LYS A 92 -6.79 10.37 -13.34
N THR A 93 -7.58 9.48 -13.96
CA THR A 93 -7.08 8.44 -14.86
C THR A 93 -6.52 9.00 -16.18
N THR A 94 -6.93 10.19 -16.62
CA THR A 94 -6.49 10.80 -17.89
C THR A 94 -5.06 11.31 -17.85
N THR A 95 -4.57 11.75 -16.69
CA THR A 95 -3.19 12.24 -16.47
C THR A 95 -2.25 11.16 -15.92
N TRP A 96 -2.74 9.93 -15.74
CA TRP A 96 -1.92 8.85 -15.21
C TRP A 96 -0.84 8.45 -16.23
N PRO A 97 0.45 8.39 -15.86
CA PRO A 97 1.57 8.22 -16.80
C PRO A 97 1.73 6.76 -17.31
N ALA A 98 0.64 6.02 -17.49
CA ALA A 98 0.66 4.69 -18.09
C ALA A 98 0.06 4.74 -19.51
N PRO A 99 0.89 4.68 -20.56
CA PRO A 99 0.41 4.54 -21.92
C PRO A 99 0.06 3.07 -22.15
N SER A 100 -1.22 2.71 -22.05
CA SER A 100 -1.68 1.43 -22.56
C SER A 100 -3.14 1.48 -22.99
N VAL A 101 -3.45 0.82 -24.10
CA VAL A 101 -4.81 0.52 -24.57
C VAL A 101 -5.65 -0.14 -23.45
N GLU A 102 -4.99 -0.86 -22.54
CA GLU A 102 -5.60 -1.46 -21.36
C GLU A 102 -6.10 -0.44 -20.33
N LEU A 103 -5.46 0.73 -20.20
CA LEU A 103 -5.93 1.80 -19.30
C LEU A 103 -7.23 2.41 -19.84
N ASP A 104 -7.33 2.60 -21.15
CA ASP A 104 -8.56 3.12 -21.78
C ASP A 104 -9.72 2.16 -21.60
N ALA A 105 -9.50 0.86 -21.78
CA ALA A 105 -10.51 -0.18 -21.52
C ALA A 105 -10.96 -0.23 -20.05
N LEU A 106 -10.09 0.16 -19.10
CA LEU A 106 -10.44 0.19 -17.68
C LEU A 106 -11.29 1.38 -17.28
N LYS A 107 -11.24 2.51 -18.00
CA LYS A 107 -11.96 3.74 -17.64
C LYS A 107 -13.46 3.52 -17.52
N GLU A 108 -14.03 2.65 -18.35
CA GLU A 108 -15.46 2.33 -18.36
C GLU A 108 -15.91 1.55 -17.12
N THR A 109 -15.04 0.70 -16.58
CA THR A 109 -15.41 -0.26 -15.51
C THR A 109 -14.81 0.09 -14.15
N HIS A 110 -13.71 0.84 -14.12
CA HIS A 110 -12.92 1.14 -12.94
C HIS A 110 -12.56 2.63 -12.87
N ARG A 111 -12.27 3.10 -11.66
CA ARG A 111 -11.71 4.42 -11.39
C ARG A 111 -10.39 4.29 -10.65
N LEU A 112 -9.50 5.26 -10.84
CA LEU A 112 -8.26 5.36 -10.07
C LEU A 112 -8.60 5.77 -8.63
N ASN A 113 -8.03 5.06 -7.67
CA ASN A 113 -8.08 5.42 -6.26
C ASN A 113 -6.93 6.38 -5.97
N PRO A 114 -7.19 7.66 -5.64
CA PRO A 114 -6.14 8.57 -5.25
C PRO A 114 -5.44 7.99 -4.02
N VAL A 115 -4.11 7.97 -4.05
CA VAL A 115 -3.37 7.47 -2.90
C VAL A 115 -3.47 8.52 -1.78
N PRO A 116 -3.82 8.13 -0.54
CA PRO A 116 -4.06 9.06 0.56
C PRO A 116 -2.73 9.59 1.12
N PHE A 117 -2.09 10.46 0.35
CA PHE A 117 -0.82 11.09 0.66
C PHE A 117 -0.95 12.55 0.99
N PHE A 118 -0.33 12.93 2.10
CA PHE A 118 -0.37 14.27 2.63
C PHE A 118 1.05 14.77 2.87
N ASP A 119 1.31 16.01 2.48
CA ASP A 119 2.58 16.68 2.77
C ASP A 119 2.69 17.08 4.25
N ILE A 120 3.72 17.84 4.57
CA ILE A 120 3.99 18.31 5.93
C ILE A 120 2.86 19.20 6.48
N ASP A 121 2.18 19.93 5.59
CA ASP A 121 1.11 20.87 5.88
C ASP A 121 -0.29 20.20 5.82
N ASN A 122 -0.34 18.86 5.76
CA ASN A 122 -1.57 18.07 5.57
C ASN A 122 -2.31 18.34 4.25
N THR A 123 -1.60 18.83 3.22
CA THR A 123 -2.18 19.04 1.91
C THR A 123 -2.09 17.75 1.09
N PRO A 124 -3.18 17.31 0.42
CA PRO A 124 -3.13 16.18 -0.48
C PRO A 124 -2.06 16.36 -1.56
N MET A 125 -1.18 15.36 -1.72
CA MET A 125 -0.12 15.40 -2.73
C MET A 125 -0.53 14.75 -4.05
N ASP A 126 -0.03 15.31 -5.14
CA ASP A 126 -0.16 14.72 -6.48
C ASP A 126 0.69 13.43 -6.59
N PRO A 127 0.15 12.33 -7.14
CA PRO A 127 0.90 11.11 -7.42
C PRO A 127 2.20 11.32 -8.20
N ALA A 128 2.30 12.34 -9.07
CA ALA A 128 3.50 12.65 -9.83
C ALA A 128 4.70 13.04 -8.92
N GLY A 129 4.43 13.65 -7.76
CA GLY A 129 5.46 14.06 -6.79
C GLY A 129 5.87 12.96 -5.81
N LEU A 130 5.20 11.82 -5.83
CA LEU A 130 5.30 10.78 -4.81
C LEU A 130 6.70 10.19 -4.67
N LEU A 131 7.37 9.84 -5.78
CA LEU A 131 8.70 9.26 -5.71
C LEU A 131 9.73 10.27 -5.19
N THR A 132 9.64 11.51 -5.66
CA THR A 132 10.54 12.60 -5.28
C THR A 132 10.36 13.00 -3.82
N ASN A 133 9.11 13.01 -3.32
CA ASN A 133 8.80 13.50 -1.99
C ASN A 133 8.87 12.43 -0.90
N LEU A 134 8.69 11.14 -1.23
CA LEU A 134 8.64 10.07 -0.22
C LEU A 134 9.94 9.30 -0.07
N VAL A 135 10.78 9.23 -1.09
CA VAL A 135 12.04 8.48 -1.00
C VAL A 135 13.01 9.23 -0.08
N GLY A 136 13.29 8.64 1.08
CA GLY A 136 14.18 9.22 2.10
C GLY A 136 13.48 10.12 3.12
N ALA A 137 12.19 10.44 2.91
CA ALA A 137 11.42 11.23 3.86
C ALA A 137 11.08 10.43 5.13
N VAL A 138 10.96 11.14 6.25
CA VAL A 138 10.33 10.59 7.46
C VAL A 138 8.83 10.75 7.31
N VAL A 139 8.11 9.65 7.47
CA VAL A 139 6.67 9.58 7.25
C VAL A 139 5.96 8.94 8.43
N GLU A 140 4.74 9.40 8.69
CA GLU A 140 3.76 8.66 9.47
C GLU A 140 2.98 7.76 8.51
N VAL A 141 2.79 6.49 8.86
CA VAL A 141 2.07 5.52 8.03
C VAL A 141 0.99 4.84 8.85
N SER A 142 -0.26 5.08 8.47
CA SER A 142 -1.42 4.37 8.99
C SER A 142 -1.82 3.28 8.01
N PHE A 143 -2.00 2.07 8.51
CA PHE A 143 -2.34 0.92 7.69
C PHE A 143 -3.24 -0.07 8.44
N THR A 144 -3.98 -0.87 7.68
CA THR A 144 -4.72 -2.02 8.20
C THR A 144 -3.88 -3.27 7.98
N LEU A 145 -3.70 -4.07 9.04
CA LEU A 145 -3.11 -5.40 8.95
C LEU A 145 -4.21 -6.43 8.63
N HIS A 146 -4.08 -7.10 7.48
CA HIS A 146 -4.96 -8.21 7.12
C HIS A 146 -4.25 -9.54 7.34
N HIS A 147 -4.99 -10.53 7.83
CA HIS A 147 -4.57 -11.92 8.00
C HIS A 147 -5.43 -12.81 7.12
N PHE A 148 -4.77 -13.71 6.38
CA PHE A 148 -5.40 -14.71 5.53
C PHE A 148 -4.91 -16.09 5.95
N ALA A 149 -5.81 -16.90 6.50
CA ALA A 149 -5.56 -18.32 6.75
C ALA A 149 -5.76 -19.10 5.44
N VAL A 150 -4.65 -19.56 4.86
CA VAL A 150 -4.65 -20.32 3.60
C VAL A 150 -4.87 -21.79 3.90
N LYS A 151 -5.86 -22.39 3.25
CA LYS A 151 -6.20 -23.81 3.37
C LYS A 151 -5.92 -24.54 2.06
N ASP A 152 -5.59 -25.82 2.13
CA ASP A 152 -5.54 -26.68 0.95
C ASP A 152 -6.95 -27.08 0.47
N SER A 153 -7.01 -27.90 -0.59
CA SER A 153 -8.27 -28.41 -1.14
C SER A 153 -9.07 -29.29 -0.18
N SER A 154 -8.43 -29.82 0.87
CA SER A 154 -9.08 -30.60 1.93
C SER A 154 -9.58 -29.73 3.09
N GLY A 155 -9.35 -28.41 3.02
CA GLY A 155 -9.73 -27.47 4.07
C GLY A 155 -8.72 -27.38 5.23
N LYS A 156 -7.58 -28.08 5.15
CA LYS A 156 -6.56 -28.07 6.19
C LYS A 156 -5.74 -26.77 6.10
N PRO A 157 -5.49 -26.06 7.22
CA PRO A 157 -4.61 -24.89 7.23
C PRO A 157 -3.19 -25.25 6.78
N THR A 158 -2.66 -24.51 5.82
CA THR A 158 -1.31 -24.73 5.25
C THR A 158 -0.35 -23.58 5.53
N SER A 159 -0.86 -22.35 5.57
CA SER A 159 -0.06 -21.17 5.89
C SER A 159 -0.93 -20.00 6.33
N ASP A 160 -0.33 -19.09 7.08
CA ASP A 160 -0.90 -17.79 7.41
C ASP A 160 -0.17 -16.71 6.62
N THR A 161 -0.93 -15.87 5.93
CA THR A 161 -0.37 -14.76 5.15
C THR A 161 -0.85 -13.43 5.71
N PHE A 162 0.08 -12.51 5.95
CA PHE A 162 -0.20 -11.20 6.48
C PHE A 162 0.12 -10.13 5.43
N THR A 163 -0.73 -9.12 5.32
CA THR A 163 -0.51 -7.99 4.39
C THR A 163 -0.89 -6.67 5.03
N GLY A 164 -0.04 -5.65 4.90
CA GLY A 164 -0.38 -4.28 5.24
C GLY A 164 -1.07 -3.57 4.07
N ARG A 165 -2.23 -2.97 4.32
CA ARG A 165 -2.96 -2.12 3.38
C ARG A 165 -2.89 -0.67 3.85
N LEU A 166 -2.40 0.22 3.00
CA LEU A 166 -2.30 1.65 3.31
C LEU A 166 -3.69 2.23 3.62
N VAL A 167 -3.77 3.00 4.69
CA VAL A 167 -4.92 3.86 5.02
C VAL A 167 -4.56 5.32 4.79
N GLN A 168 -3.38 5.74 5.24
CA GLN A 168 -2.88 7.10 5.10
C GLN A 168 -1.36 7.11 5.20
N LEU A 169 -0.72 8.03 4.49
CA LEU A 169 0.68 8.35 4.72
C LEU A 169 0.87 9.87 4.69
N ARG A 170 1.58 10.36 5.70
CA ARG A 170 1.86 11.79 5.89
C ARG A 170 3.36 12.02 5.98
N VAL A 171 3.87 13.04 5.31
CA VAL A 171 5.27 13.45 5.45
C VAL A 171 5.45 14.24 6.74
N LEU A 172 6.38 13.79 7.58
CA LEU A 172 6.78 14.49 8.81
C LEU A 172 8.05 15.31 8.58
N ARG A 173 8.95 14.82 7.71
CA ARG A 173 10.18 15.51 7.33
C ARG A 173 10.59 15.08 5.92
N LYS A 174 10.97 16.02 5.07
CA LYS A 174 11.50 15.74 3.73
C LYS A 174 12.89 15.08 3.81
N ALA A 175 13.26 14.35 2.75
CA ALA A 175 14.56 13.69 2.60
C ALA A 175 15.73 14.68 2.64
#